data_AF-A0AAV4YRG7-F1
#
_entry.id   AF-A0AAV4YRG7-F1
#
_cell.length_a   1.000
_cell.length_b   1.000
_cell.length_c   1.000
_cell.angle_alpha   90.00
_cell.angle_beta   90.00
_cell.angle_gamma   90.00
#
_symmetry.space_group_name_H-M   'P 1'
#
loop_
_entity.id
_entity.type
_entity.pdbx_description
1 polymer ?
#
loop_
_entity_poly.entity_id
_entity_poly.type
_entity_poly.pdbx_seq_one_letter_code
_entity_poly.pdbx_strand_id
1 'polypeptide(L)'
;MVHLLARRVRALAGRAATLVAGLCEFQQRIWVVSIVKESYTDTFVVNEGGFEEPLQWMRRKGYSAEMLARVEAMARSQVLQLECAGQHHRLMRVKSGRSRPRMAWAAPPPGC
;
A
#
# COMPACT_ATOMS: atom_id res chain seq x y z
N MET A 1 -45.19 0.06 14.95
CA MET A 1 -44.88 0.02 13.50
C MET A 1 -43.59 0.78 13.13
N VAL A 2 -43.36 1.99 13.67
CA VAL A 2 -42.16 2.84 13.42
C VAL A 2 -40.83 2.19 13.84
N HIS A 3 -40.79 1.46 14.96
CA HIS A 3 -39.59 0.75 15.42
C HIS A 3 -39.14 -0.40 14.49
N LEU A 4 -40.05 -1.02 13.74
CA LEU A 4 -39.72 -2.09 12.79
C LEU A 4 -39.07 -1.53 11.52
N LEU A 5 -39.55 -0.37 11.05
CA LEU A 5 -38.99 0.35 9.92
C LEU A 5 -37.58 0.90 10.24
N ALA A 6 -37.39 1.50 11.41
CA ALA A 6 -36.09 1.99 11.88
C ALA A 6 -35.03 0.87 11.98
N ARG A 7 -35.44 -0.32 12.44
CA ARG A 7 -34.54 -1.50 12.51
C ARG A 7 -34.12 -2.02 11.14
N ARG A 8 -35.02 -2.01 10.15
CA ARG A 8 -34.72 -2.41 8.77
C ARG A 8 -33.78 -1.44 8.07
N VAL A 9 -33.98 -0.13 8.28
CA VAL A 9 -33.07 0.93 7.76
C VAL A 9 -31.67 0.78 8.36
N ARG A 10 -31.55 0.53 9.67
CA ARG A 10 -30.26 0.35 10.34
C ARG A 10 -29.49 -0.90 9.86
N ALA A 11 -30.22 -1.98 9.57
CA ALA A 11 -29.63 -3.21 9.03
C ALA A 11 -29.13 -3.04 7.58
N LEU A 12 -29.85 -2.27 6.76
CA LEU A 12 -29.42 -1.90 5.40
C LEU A 12 -28.21 -0.95 5.44
N ALA A 13 -28.21 0.03 6.35
CA ALA A 13 -27.09 0.96 6.53
C ALA A 13 -25.81 0.24 6.99
N GLY A 14 -25.93 -0.73 7.91
CA GLY A 14 -24.79 -1.55 8.35
C GLY A 14 -24.18 -2.37 7.20
N ARG A 15 -25.02 -3.00 6.36
CA ARG A 15 -24.56 -3.75 5.17
C ARG A 15 -23.90 -2.85 4.13
N ALA A 16 -24.45 -1.65 3.89
CA ALA A 16 -23.86 -0.66 3.01
C ALA A 16 -22.49 -0.19 3.52
N ALA A 17 -22.36 0.07 4.83
CA ALA A 17 -21.09 0.47 5.43
C ALA A 17 -20.01 -0.62 5.31
N THR A 18 -20.37 -1.91 5.42
CA THR A 18 -19.42 -3.02 5.21
C THR A 18 -18.97 -3.15 3.76
N LEU A 19 -19.87 -2.93 2.80
CA LEU A 19 -19.51 -2.92 1.38
C LEU A 19 -18.60 -1.73 1.03
N VAL A 20 -18.87 -0.55 1.59
CA VAL A 20 -18.01 0.65 1.44
C VAL A 20 -16.65 0.44 2.12
N ALA A 21 -16.61 -0.15 3.30
CA ALA A 21 -15.34 -0.47 3.98
C ALA A 21 -14.52 -1.51 3.19
N GLY A 22 -15.16 -2.54 2.62
CA GLY A 22 -14.48 -3.51 1.75
C GLY A 22 -13.96 -2.91 0.43
N LEU A 23 -14.62 -1.87 -0.09
CA LEU A 23 -14.14 -1.08 -1.22
C LEU A 23 -13.02 -0.10 -0.82
N CYS A 24 -13.01 0.39 0.42
CA CYS A 24 -12.01 1.32 0.96
C CYS A 24 -10.74 0.62 1.50
N GLU A 25 -10.84 -0.64 1.93
CA GLU A 25 -9.69 -1.52 2.22
C GLU A 25 -8.89 -1.89 0.94
N PHE A 26 -9.43 -1.56 -0.24
CA PHE A 26 -8.74 -1.75 -1.50
C PHE A 26 -7.81 -0.55 -1.78
N GLN A 27 -6.54 -0.82 -2.06
CA GLN A 27 -5.63 0.03 -2.86
C GLN A 27 -4.74 1.05 -2.16
N GLN A 28 -4.48 0.97 -0.85
CA GLN A 28 -3.32 1.70 -0.30
C GLN A 28 -2.01 1.09 -0.85
N ARG A 29 -1.56 1.61 -1.99
CA ARG A 29 -0.35 1.21 -2.69
C ARG A 29 0.79 2.05 -2.12
N ILE A 30 1.50 1.48 -1.17
CA ILE A 30 2.65 2.11 -0.53
C ILE A 30 3.93 1.57 -1.16
N TRP A 31 4.84 2.48 -1.49
CA TRP A 31 6.17 2.18 -1.99
C TRP A 31 7.21 2.62 -0.98
N VAL A 32 8.22 1.78 -0.76
CA VAL A 32 9.47 2.22 -0.14
C VAL A 32 10.47 2.43 -1.27
N VAL A 33 11.02 3.64 -1.39
CA VAL A 33 11.97 4.01 -2.43
C VAL A 33 13.26 4.44 -1.77
N SER A 34 14.33 3.69 -1.99
CA SER A 34 15.67 4.03 -1.54
C SER A 34 16.49 4.54 -2.72
N ILE A 35 17.03 5.75 -2.61
CA ILE A 35 17.94 6.36 -3.58
C ILE A 35 19.35 6.19 -3.02
N VAL A 36 20.11 5.29 -3.63
CA VAL A 36 21.48 4.97 -3.24
C VAL A 36 22.43 5.90 -3.98
N LYS A 37 23.20 6.67 -3.20
CA LYS A 37 24.32 7.50 -3.67
C LYS A 37 25.62 6.92 -3.09
N GLU A 38 26.75 7.36 -3.63
CA GLU A 38 28.07 6.84 -3.23
C GLU A 38 28.35 6.97 -1.73
N SER A 39 27.89 8.04 -1.10
CA SER A 39 28.20 8.36 0.31
C SER A 39 27.04 8.14 1.28
N TYR A 40 25.80 8.01 0.80
CA TYR A 40 24.62 7.83 1.66
C TYR A 40 23.41 7.28 0.87
N THR A 41 22.39 6.81 1.61
CA THR A 41 21.13 6.32 1.01
C THR A 41 19.95 7.08 1.60
N ASP A 42 19.18 7.74 0.74
CA ASP A 42 17.93 8.40 1.10
C ASP A 42 16.77 7.40 0.97
N THR A 43 15.93 7.23 1.99
CA THR A 43 14.76 6.34 1.91
C THR A 43 13.45 7.12 2.10
N PHE A 44 12.53 6.93 1.16
CA PHE A 44 11.24 7.59 1.11
C PHE A 44 10.10 6.56 1.18
N VAL A 45 9.07 6.87 1.95
CA VAL A 45 7.82 6.11 1.95
C VAL A 45 6.78 6.91 1.17
N VAL A 46 6.35 6.37 0.04
CA VAL A 46 5.39 7.01 -0.87
C VAL A 46 4.06 6.29 -0.72
N ASN A 47 3.04 7.02 -0.26
CA ASN A 47 1.67 6.53 -0.18
C ASN A 47 0.86 7.04 -1.37
N GLU A 48 0.44 6.15 -2.25
CA GLU A 48 -0.33 6.53 -3.44
C GLU A 48 -1.80 6.86 -3.16
N GLY A 49 -2.31 6.62 -1.93
CA GLY A 49 -3.70 6.89 -1.58
C GLY A 49 -4.09 8.37 -1.57
N GLY A 50 -3.11 9.29 -1.65
CA GLY A 50 -3.34 10.74 -1.68
C GLY A 50 -3.05 11.42 -3.03
N PHE A 51 -2.75 10.64 -4.08
CA PHE A 51 -2.45 11.19 -5.41
C PHE A 51 -3.65 11.06 -6.35
N GLU A 52 -3.74 11.99 -7.30
CA GLU A 52 -4.79 12.02 -8.32
C GLU A 52 -4.46 11.09 -9.49
N GLU A 53 -3.17 10.90 -9.76
CA GLU A 53 -2.66 10.05 -10.84
C GLU A 53 -1.84 8.86 -10.30
N PRO A 54 -1.91 7.68 -10.94
CA PRO A 54 -1.03 6.57 -10.58
C PRO A 54 0.46 6.89 -10.80
N LEU A 55 1.27 6.54 -9.80
CA LEU A 55 2.73 6.73 -9.79
C LEU A 55 3.13 8.21 -9.92
N GLN A 56 2.26 9.14 -9.53
CA GLN A 56 2.46 10.58 -9.68
C GLN A 56 3.78 11.07 -9.07
N TRP A 57 4.19 10.52 -7.92
CA TRP A 57 5.47 10.84 -7.30
C TRP A 57 6.65 10.47 -8.21
N MET A 58 6.62 9.28 -8.82
CA MET A 58 7.68 8.79 -9.70
C MET A 58 7.71 9.55 -11.03
N ARG A 59 6.54 9.89 -11.57
CA ARG A 59 6.40 10.78 -12.75
C ARG A 59 7.06 12.12 -12.49
N ARG A 60 6.76 12.76 -11.35
CA ARG A 60 7.38 14.03 -10.93
C ARG A 60 8.88 13.94 -10.70
N LYS A 61 9.40 12.76 -10.37
CA LYS A 61 10.85 12.50 -10.24
C LYS A 61 11.56 12.25 -11.58
N GLY A 62 10.84 12.17 -12.69
CA GLY A 62 11.42 12.01 -14.02
C GLY A 62 11.62 10.55 -14.45
N TYR A 63 10.88 9.60 -13.86
CA TYR A 63 10.89 8.22 -14.33
C TYR A 63 10.31 8.16 -15.75
N SER A 64 10.97 7.42 -16.64
CA SER A 64 10.50 7.21 -18.02
C SER A 64 9.25 6.33 -18.04
N ALA A 65 8.49 6.39 -19.14
CA ALA A 65 7.30 5.56 -19.32
C ALA A 65 7.61 4.05 -19.19
N GLU A 66 8.77 3.62 -19.69
CA GLU A 66 9.22 2.22 -19.57
C GLU A 66 9.49 1.83 -18.10
N MET A 67 10.16 2.71 -17.34
CA MET A 67 10.39 2.48 -15.91
C MET A 67 9.08 2.39 -15.14
N LEU A 68 8.14 3.29 -15.44
CA LEU A 68 6.82 3.30 -14.80
C LEU A 68 6.04 2.02 -15.11
N ALA A 69 6.09 1.52 -16.35
CA ALA A 69 5.45 0.25 -16.72
C ALA A 69 6.04 -0.94 -15.92
N ARG A 70 7.37 -0.96 -15.73
CA ARG A 70 8.04 -1.98 -14.92
C ARG A 70 7.65 -1.89 -13.44
N VAL A 71 7.53 -0.68 -12.90
CA VAL A 71 7.07 -0.48 -11.51
C VAL A 71 5.61 -0.91 -11.34
N GLU A 72 4.73 -0.55 -12.28
CA GLU A 72 3.31 -0.92 -12.26
C GLU A 72 3.13 -2.45 -12.28
N ALA A 73 3.98 -3.17 -13.01
CA ALA A 73 3.99 -4.62 -13.09
C ALA A 73 4.51 -5.33 -11.82
N MET A 74 5.06 -4.61 -10.84
CA MET A 74 5.64 -5.23 -9.64
C MET A 74 4.58 -5.89 -8.76
N ALA A 75 4.85 -7.12 -8.34
CA ALA A 75 4.09 -7.81 -7.32
C ALA A 75 4.32 -7.21 -5.91
N ARG A 76 3.45 -7.55 -4.95
CA ARG A 76 3.65 -7.15 -3.54
C ARG A 76 4.91 -7.77 -2.96
N SER A 77 5.63 -7.00 -2.15
CA SER A 77 6.94 -7.36 -1.57
C SER A 77 8.05 -7.58 -2.60
N GLN A 78 7.80 -7.33 -3.89
CA GLN A 78 8.85 -7.34 -4.90
C GLN A 78 9.70 -6.08 -4.77
N VAL A 79 10.99 -6.26 -5.04
CA VAL A 79 11.97 -5.19 -5.14
C VAL A 79 12.35 -5.02 -6.61
N LEU A 80 12.46 -3.77 -7.06
CA LEU A 80 12.94 -3.41 -8.39
C LEU A 80 14.04 -2.37 -8.22
N GLN A 81 15.16 -2.58 -8.90
CA GLN A 81 16.25 -1.61 -8.99
C GLN A 81 16.25 -0.99 -10.38
N LEU A 82 16.34 0.32 -10.42
CA LEU A 82 16.34 1.15 -11.62
C LEU A 82 17.44 2.20 -11.49
N GLU A 83 17.96 2.65 -12.61
CA GLU A 83 18.79 3.85 -12.67
C GLU A 83 17.93 5.00 -13.19
N CYS A 84 17.85 6.09 -12.42
CA CYS A 84 17.09 7.28 -12.77
C CYS A 84 17.97 8.50 -12.52
N ALA A 85 18.21 9.30 -13.56
CA ALA A 85 19.06 10.50 -13.49
C ALA A 85 20.46 10.25 -12.89
N GLY A 86 21.09 9.11 -13.23
CA GLY A 86 22.42 8.73 -12.73
C GLY A 86 22.43 8.30 -11.25
N GLN A 87 21.27 8.01 -10.66
CA GLN A 87 21.13 7.52 -9.29
C GLN A 87 20.47 6.14 -9.28
N HIS A 88 20.93 5.27 -8.38
CA HIS A 88 20.36 3.94 -8.20
C HIS A 88 19.14 4.01 -7.29
N HIS A 89 17.97 3.78 -7.87
CA HIS A 89 16.70 3.74 -7.16
C HIS A 89 16.30 2.30 -6.90
N ARG A 90 16.06 1.96 -5.64
CA ARG A 90 15.54 0.67 -5.20
C ARG A 90 14.11 0.87 -4.70
N LEU A 91 13.15 0.34 -5.43
CA LEU A 91 11.73 0.42 -5.09
C LEU A 91 11.28 -0.91 -4.51
N MET A 92 10.46 -0.86 -3.46
CA MET A 92 9.79 -2.02 -2.90
C MET A 92 8.30 -1.74 -2.81
N ARG A 93 7.49 -2.62 -3.39
CA ARG A 93 6.05 -2.56 -3.20
C ARG A 93 5.71 -3.12 -1.83
N VAL A 94 5.17 -2.30 -0.94
CA VAL A 94 4.79 -2.77 0.40
C VAL A 94 3.56 -3.66 0.31
N LYS A 95 3.50 -4.69 1.16
CA LYS A 95 2.29 -5.48 1.35
C LYS A 95 1.24 -4.63 2.05
N SER A 96 0.23 -4.18 1.31
CA SER A 96 -1.03 -3.74 1.91
C SER A 96 -1.59 -4.93 2.73
N GLY A 97 -1.69 -4.73 4.03
CA GLY A 97 -2.03 -5.78 4.98
C GLY A 97 -3.43 -6.30 4.73
N ARG A 98 -3.58 -7.62 4.65
CA ARG A 98 -4.84 -8.26 5.04
C ARG A 98 -4.83 -8.27 6.57
N SER A 99 -5.91 -7.79 7.18
CA SER A 99 -6.32 -8.13 8.53
C SER A 99 -5.91 -9.57 8.88
N ARG A 100 -4.93 -9.74 9.76
CA ARG A 100 -4.83 -10.94 10.58
C ARG A 100 -5.67 -10.64 11.83
N PRO A 101 -6.68 -11.45 12.20
CA PRO A 101 -7.06 -11.48 13.61
C PRO A 101 -5.78 -11.81 14.37
N ARG A 102 -5.47 -10.94 15.32
CA ARG A 102 -4.31 -11.00 16.20
C ARG A 102 -4.49 -12.21 17.13
N MET A 103 -4.17 -13.41 16.65
CA MET A 103 -3.90 -14.57 17.51
C MET A 103 -2.77 -15.41 16.90
N ALA A 104 -1.99 -16.00 17.80
CA ALA A 104 -0.73 -16.71 17.59
C ALA A 104 0.51 -15.82 17.36
N TRP A 105 0.83 -14.97 18.35
CA TRP A 105 2.21 -15.06 18.84
C TRP A 105 2.31 -16.37 19.59
N ALA A 106 3.05 -17.33 19.03
CA ALA A 106 3.55 -18.44 19.82
C ALA A 106 4.35 -17.84 20.98
N ALA A 107 3.95 -18.17 22.21
CA ALA A 107 4.77 -17.89 23.38
C ALA A 107 6.16 -18.52 23.17
N PRO A 108 7.26 -17.88 23.59
CA PRO A 108 8.55 -18.57 23.64
C PRO A 108 8.41 -19.78 24.58
N PRO A 109 9.03 -20.93 24.28
CA PRO A 109 9.03 -22.06 25.19
C PRO A 109 9.67 -21.65 26.52
N PRO A 110 9.16 -22.12 27.66
CA PRO A 110 9.79 -21.83 28.94
C PRO A 110 11.11 -22.59 29.03
N GLY A 111 12.19 -21.84 29.26
CA GLY A 111 13.50 -22.38 29.62
C GLY A 111 14.51 -22.44 28.47
N CYS A 112 15.35 -21.41 28.39
CA CYS A 112 16.79 -21.43 28.14
C CYS A 112 17.35 -20.08 28.59
#